data_AF-A0A0L6CG95-F1
#
_entry.id   AF-A0A0L6CG95-F1
#
_cell.length_a   1.000
_cell.length_b   1.000
_cell.length_c   1.000
_cell.angle_alpha   90.00
_cell.angle_beta   90.00
_cell.angle_gamma   90.00
#
_symmetry.space_group_name_H-M   'P 1'
#
loop_
_entity.id
_entity.type
_entity.pdbx_description
1 polymer ?
#
loop_
_entity_poly.entity_id
_entity_poly.type
_entity_poly.pdbx_seq_one_letter_code
_entity_poly.pdbx_strand_id
1 'polypeptide(L)'
;MPSPEVVARRRVVCVVTALVGAVLLALSLSTPPGSSRFYPLAAALALTWFVGALLAGPVRIARTRPRAPTTPAVAGLLAGLALAGACVVGTALIGSFAPVHSAVTEVTDIARRGVPALVLPVAVVTGAAEELFFRGAVFDALPRDRAVVGSTAVYALITLATGNLMLVLAAAVLGGVTSQQRRVTGGVLAPVVTHAVWSTCMVLALPPVLELVGP
;
A
#
# COMPACT_ATOMS: atom_id res chain seq x y z
N MET A 1 -28.26 -10.08 -4.12
CA MET A 1 -27.38 -8.93 -3.79
C MET A 1 -27.40 -8.75 -2.28
N PRO A 2 -26.32 -8.31 -1.61
CA PRO A 2 -26.34 -8.09 -0.16
C PRO A 2 -27.42 -7.07 0.22
N SER A 3 -28.01 -7.21 1.42
CA SER A 3 -29.02 -6.27 1.91
C SER A 3 -28.42 -4.86 2.13
N PRO A 4 -29.24 -3.80 2.07
CA PRO A 4 -28.77 -2.43 2.33
C PRO A 4 -28.05 -2.28 3.67
N GLU A 5 -28.53 -2.96 4.71
CA GLU A 5 -27.93 -2.96 6.05
C GLU A 5 -26.51 -3.55 6.07
N VAL A 6 -26.28 -4.65 5.34
CA VAL A 6 -24.94 -5.26 5.24
C VAL A 6 -23.97 -4.31 4.54
N VAL A 7 -24.43 -3.61 3.50
CA VAL A 7 -23.62 -2.60 2.79
C VAL A 7 -23.33 -1.40 3.69
N ALA A 8 -24.32 -0.92 4.45
CA ALA A 8 -24.16 0.18 5.39
C ALA A 8 -23.15 -0.18 6.49
N ARG A 9 -23.31 -1.35 7.13
CA ARG A 9 -22.36 -1.86 8.14
C ARG A 9 -20.94 -1.94 7.60
N ARG A 10 -20.76 -2.50 6.40
CA ARG A 10 -19.44 -2.58 5.74
C ARG A 10 -18.83 -1.19 5.56
N ARG A 11 -19.60 -0.21 5.08
CA ARG A 11 -19.12 1.17 4.88
C ARG A 11 -18.72 1.82 6.21
N VAL A 12 -19.51 1.65 7.26
CA VAL A 12 -19.17 2.17 8.60
C VAL A 12 -17.85 1.58 9.09
N VAL A 13 -17.67 0.26 8.99
CA VAL A 13 -16.40 -0.39 9.37
C VAL A 13 -15.24 0.17 8.55
N CYS A 14 -15.41 0.31 7.23
CA CYS A 14 -14.37 0.89 6.37
C CYS A 14 -14.03 2.33 6.78
N VAL A 15 -15.02 3.18 7.04
CA VAL A 15 -14.77 4.58 7.44
C VAL A 15 -14.04 4.64 8.77
N VAL A 16 -14.51 3.91 9.79
CA VAL A 16 -13.86 3.90 11.12
C VAL A 16 -12.43 3.37 11.04
N THR A 17 -12.23 2.25 10.33
CA THR A 17 -10.89 1.67 10.15
C THR A 17 -9.98 2.65 9.41
N ALA A 18 -10.47 3.31 8.36
CA ALA A 18 -9.70 4.30 7.60
C ALA A 18 -9.28 5.48 8.49
N LEU A 19 -10.19 6.02 9.32
CA LEU A 19 -9.85 7.11 10.24
C LEU A 19 -8.79 6.70 11.27
N VAL A 20 -8.95 5.54 11.92
CA VAL A 20 -7.96 5.03 12.89
C VAL A 20 -6.62 4.76 12.20
N GLY A 21 -6.64 4.13 11.05
CA GLY A 21 -5.44 3.83 10.27
C GLY A 21 -4.74 5.08 9.75
N ALA A 22 -5.47 6.14 9.38
CA ALA A 22 -4.86 7.44 9.03
C ALA A 22 -4.08 8.05 10.20
N VAL A 23 -4.64 8.00 11.40
CA VAL A 23 -3.96 8.46 12.62
C VAL A 23 -2.71 7.61 12.89
N LEU A 24 -2.82 6.28 12.85
CA LEU A 24 -1.68 5.39 13.08
C LEU A 24 -0.59 5.54 12.00
N LEU A 25 -0.99 5.78 10.75
CA LEU A 25 -0.08 6.05 9.64
C LEU A 25 0.67 7.37 9.83
N ALA A 26 -0.03 8.44 10.22
CA ALA A 26 0.61 9.71 10.55
C ALA A 26 1.60 9.54 11.72
N LEU A 27 1.17 8.87 12.80
CA LEU A 27 2.00 8.65 13.98
C LEU A 27 3.22 7.78 13.68
N SER A 28 3.08 6.72 12.89
CA SER A 28 4.19 5.81 12.58
C SER A 28 5.26 6.50 11.75
N LEU A 29 4.88 7.25 10.71
CA LEU A 29 5.82 7.95 9.83
C LEU A 29 6.35 9.26 10.41
N SER A 30 5.70 9.83 11.42
CA SER A 30 6.24 10.97 12.19
C SER A 30 7.30 10.55 13.22
N THR A 31 7.58 9.25 13.36
CA THR A 31 8.64 8.81 14.28
C THR A 31 10.03 9.18 13.74
N PRO A 32 10.97 9.62 14.59
CA PRO A 32 12.33 9.86 14.14
C PRO A 32 12.94 8.60 13.52
N PRO A 33 13.66 8.70 12.39
CA PRO A 33 14.36 7.57 11.79
C PRO A 33 15.24 6.81 12.79
N GLY A 34 15.12 5.48 12.82
CA GLY A 34 15.82 4.60 13.78
C GLY A 34 15.13 4.44 15.14
N SER A 35 14.01 5.12 15.38
CA SER A 35 13.22 4.96 16.61
C SER A 35 12.56 3.58 16.70
N SER A 36 12.70 2.92 17.85
CA SER A 36 12.01 1.65 18.12
C SER A 36 10.48 1.79 18.20
N ARG A 37 9.95 3.02 18.35
CA ARG A 37 8.50 3.31 18.36
C ARG A 37 7.83 3.06 17.01
N PHE A 38 8.60 3.10 15.91
CA PHE A 38 8.09 2.82 14.57
C PHE A 38 7.44 1.43 14.49
N TYR A 39 8.12 0.40 15.01
CA TYR A 39 7.68 -1.00 14.88
C TYR A 39 6.32 -1.30 15.52
N PRO A 40 6.05 -0.97 16.80
CA PRO A 40 4.74 -1.20 17.39
C PRO A 40 3.65 -0.36 16.72
N LEU A 41 3.95 0.87 16.27
CA LEU A 41 2.96 1.70 15.55
C LEU A 41 2.64 1.12 14.17
N ALA A 42 3.64 0.67 13.42
CA ALA A 42 3.45 0.01 12.13
C ALA A 42 2.73 -1.34 12.28
N ALA A 43 3.05 -2.11 13.33
CA ALA A 43 2.32 -3.34 13.66
C ALA A 43 0.85 -3.06 14.01
N ALA A 44 0.57 -2.03 14.81
CA ALA A 44 -0.79 -1.60 15.14
C ALA A 44 -1.55 -1.13 13.90
N LEU A 45 -0.87 -0.43 12.98
CA LEU A 45 -1.43 -0.01 11.69
C LEU A 45 -1.80 -1.22 10.83
N ALA A 46 -0.87 -2.17 10.65
CA ALA A 46 -1.12 -3.40 9.92
C ALA A 46 -2.28 -4.21 10.54
N LEU A 47 -2.32 -4.31 11.87
CA LEU A 47 -3.41 -4.96 12.59
C LEU A 47 -4.76 -4.25 12.36
N THR A 48 -4.76 -2.92 12.35
CA THR A 48 -5.96 -2.11 12.08
C THR A 48 -6.51 -2.42 10.70
N TRP A 49 -5.67 -2.44 9.66
CA TRP A 49 -6.08 -2.80 8.31
C TRP A 49 -6.59 -4.24 8.23
N PHE A 50 -5.86 -5.18 8.82
CA PHE A 50 -6.24 -6.58 8.82
C PHE A 50 -7.59 -6.82 9.51
N VAL A 51 -7.75 -6.34 10.74
CA VAL A 51 -8.98 -6.50 11.52
C VAL A 51 -10.14 -5.77 10.85
N GLY A 52 -9.93 -4.55 10.37
CA GLY A 52 -10.96 -3.80 9.64
C GLY A 52 -11.42 -4.52 8.37
N ALA A 53 -10.50 -5.19 7.66
CA ALA A 53 -10.84 -6.00 6.49
C ALA A 53 -11.76 -7.18 6.88
N LEU A 54 -11.43 -7.90 7.96
CA LEU A 54 -12.22 -9.03 8.46
C LEU A 54 -13.60 -8.60 8.96
N LEU A 55 -13.67 -7.51 9.74
CA LEU A 55 -14.93 -6.99 10.29
C LEU A 55 -15.89 -6.50 9.19
N ALA A 56 -15.33 -5.98 8.09
CA ALA A 56 -16.08 -5.54 6.92
C ALA A 56 -16.67 -6.71 6.10
N GLY A 57 -16.19 -7.94 6.30
CA GLY A 57 -16.74 -9.17 5.71
C GLY A 57 -15.70 -10.00 4.94
N PRO A 58 -16.13 -11.04 4.21
CA PRO A 58 -15.20 -11.99 3.61
C PRO A 58 -14.31 -11.34 2.54
N VAL A 59 -13.00 -11.55 2.66
CA VAL A 59 -12.00 -11.08 1.70
C VAL A 59 -11.71 -12.18 0.68
N ARG A 60 -11.83 -11.87 -0.61
CA ARG A 60 -11.57 -12.82 -1.69
C ARG A 60 -10.07 -12.90 -1.98
N ILE A 61 -9.42 -14.00 -1.59
CA ILE A 61 -7.97 -14.18 -1.73
C ILE A 61 -7.57 -14.53 -3.17
N ALA A 62 -7.94 -15.74 -3.63
CA ALA A 62 -7.61 -16.23 -4.96
C ALA A 62 -8.90 -16.56 -5.72
N ARG A 63 -9.18 -15.79 -6.76
CA ARG A 63 -10.11 -16.21 -7.81
C ARG A 63 -9.32 -16.11 -9.11
N THR A 64 -9.10 -17.23 -9.78
CA THR A 64 -8.62 -17.24 -11.16
C THR A 64 -9.84 -17.35 -12.05
N ARG A 65 -9.98 -16.43 -13.01
CA ARG A 65 -10.92 -16.66 -14.10
C ARG A 65 -10.36 -17.83 -14.94
N PRO A 66 -11.17 -18.77 -15.42
CA PRO A 66 -10.70 -19.96 -16.15
C PRO A 66 -9.87 -19.70 -17.42
N ARG A 67 -9.77 -18.44 -17.88
CA ARG A 67 -9.08 -18.04 -19.14
C ARG A 67 -8.04 -16.93 -18.93
N ALA A 68 -7.53 -16.73 -17.72
CA ALA A 68 -6.47 -15.74 -17.49
C ALA A 68 -5.15 -16.24 -18.11
N PRO A 69 -4.38 -15.39 -18.83
CA PRO A 69 -3.15 -15.79 -19.50
C PRO A 69 -2.01 -16.12 -18.52
N THR A 70 -2.09 -15.67 -17.26
CA THR A 70 -1.09 -15.90 -16.21
C THR A 70 -1.76 -16.07 -14.84
N THR A 71 -1.03 -16.62 -13.87
CA THR A 71 -1.52 -16.73 -12.49
C THR A 71 -1.49 -15.37 -11.78
N PRO A 72 -2.37 -15.12 -10.79
CA PRO A 72 -2.37 -13.87 -10.03
C PRO A 72 -1.02 -13.58 -9.36
N ALA A 73 -0.31 -14.61 -8.91
CA ALA A 73 1.02 -14.44 -8.32
C ALA A 73 2.05 -13.93 -9.34
N VAL A 74 2.10 -14.52 -10.55
CA VAL A 74 3.02 -14.07 -11.61
C VAL A 74 2.65 -12.66 -12.09
N ALA A 75 1.37 -12.39 -12.32
CA ALA A 75 0.91 -11.04 -12.68
C ALA A 75 1.26 -10.01 -11.58
N GLY A 76 1.14 -10.42 -10.31
CA GLY A 76 1.50 -9.62 -9.16
C GLY A 76 2.99 -9.29 -9.13
N LEU A 77 3.84 -10.31 -9.30
CA LEU A 77 5.30 -10.20 -9.33
C LEU A 77 5.76 -9.25 -10.44
N LEU A 78 5.29 -9.46 -11.68
CA LEU A 78 5.69 -8.64 -12.82
C LEU A 78 5.27 -7.18 -12.64
N ALA A 79 4.05 -6.92 -12.16
CA ALA A 79 3.60 -5.55 -11.89
C ALA A 79 4.37 -4.90 -10.73
N GLY A 80 4.71 -5.65 -9.67
CA GLY A 80 5.52 -5.16 -8.57
C GLY A 80 6.92 -4.75 -9.02
N LEU A 81 7.58 -5.60 -9.83
CA LEU A 81 8.88 -5.30 -10.42
C LEU A 81 8.82 -4.11 -11.38
N ALA A 82 7.77 -4.02 -12.21
CA ALA A 82 7.61 -2.90 -13.14
C ALA A 82 7.42 -1.57 -12.40
N LEU A 83 6.58 -1.54 -11.36
CA LEU A 83 6.41 -0.36 -10.51
C LEU A 83 7.70 0.00 -9.77
N ALA A 84 8.42 -0.99 -9.25
CA ALA A 84 9.68 -0.76 -8.57
C ALA A 84 10.74 -0.20 -9.51
N GLY A 85 10.85 -0.76 -10.71
CA GLY A 85 11.72 -0.26 -11.77
C GLY A 85 11.38 1.18 -12.16
N ALA A 86 10.09 1.50 -12.30
CA ALA A 86 9.66 2.88 -12.57
C ALA A 86 10.05 3.85 -11.46
N CYS A 87 9.92 3.46 -10.18
CA CYS A 87 10.35 4.28 -9.04
C CYS A 87 11.88 4.46 -8.98
N VAL A 88 12.65 3.40 -9.26
CA VAL A 88 14.12 3.43 -9.32
C VAL A 88 14.58 4.34 -10.46
N VAL A 89 14.05 4.16 -11.66
CA VAL A 89 14.34 5.01 -12.83
C VAL A 89 13.93 6.46 -12.56
N GLY A 90 12.74 6.68 -11.99
CA GLY A 90 12.29 8.01 -11.59
C GLY A 90 13.24 8.68 -10.60
N THR A 91 13.69 7.96 -9.58
CA THR A 91 14.67 8.48 -8.61
C THR A 91 16.01 8.78 -9.27
N ALA A 92 16.47 7.93 -10.19
CA ALA A 92 17.70 8.19 -10.94
C ALA A 92 17.61 9.45 -11.83
N LEU A 93 16.42 9.75 -12.38
CA LEU A 93 16.21 10.88 -13.29
C LEU A 93 15.95 12.21 -12.58
N ILE A 94 15.17 12.21 -11.50
CA ILE A 94 14.70 13.43 -10.82
C ILE A 94 14.99 13.46 -9.32
N GLY A 95 15.74 12.49 -8.79
CA GLY A 95 16.01 12.37 -7.35
C GLY A 95 16.94 13.44 -6.78
N SER A 96 17.69 14.17 -7.62
CA SER A 96 18.48 15.34 -7.20
C SER A 96 17.66 16.62 -7.11
N PHE A 97 16.41 16.63 -7.62
CA PHE A 97 15.53 17.78 -7.44
C PHE A 97 15.12 17.87 -5.97
N ALA A 98 15.52 18.93 -5.27
CA ALA A 98 15.43 19.04 -3.82
C ALA A 98 14.06 18.64 -3.20
N PRO A 99 12.89 19.07 -3.73
CA PRO A 99 11.60 18.62 -3.21
C PRO A 99 11.38 17.10 -3.30
N VAL A 100 11.85 16.47 -4.39
CA VAL A 100 11.79 15.01 -4.56
C VAL A 100 12.80 14.35 -3.64
N HIS A 101 14.04 14.87 -3.59
CA HIS A 101 15.10 14.34 -2.75
C HIS A 101 14.66 14.27 -1.29
N SER A 102 14.15 15.38 -0.75
CA SER A 102 13.68 15.47 0.64
C SER A 102 12.52 14.50 0.90
N ALA A 103 11.53 14.46 0.01
CA ALA A 103 10.36 13.57 0.18
C ALA A 103 10.74 12.08 0.12
N VAL A 104 11.65 11.67 -0.76
CA VAL A 104 12.11 10.27 -0.83
C VAL A 104 13.04 9.96 0.34
N THR A 105 13.87 10.92 0.77
CA THR A 105 14.77 10.78 1.92
C THR A 105 14.01 10.49 3.20
N GLU A 106 12.94 11.22 3.47
CA GLU A 106 12.10 11.08 4.67
C GLU A 106 11.63 9.63 4.89
N VAL A 107 11.20 8.97 3.81
CA VAL A 107 10.70 7.60 3.86
C VAL A 107 11.83 6.58 3.86
N THR A 108 12.84 6.78 3.01
CA THR A 108 13.97 5.84 2.89
C THR A 108 14.86 5.83 4.13
N ASP A 109 14.84 6.88 4.95
CA ASP A 109 15.56 6.93 6.22
C ASP A 109 15.05 5.90 7.24
N ILE A 110 13.78 5.49 7.15
CA ILE A 110 13.22 4.38 7.96
C ILE A 110 13.96 3.08 7.64
N ALA A 111 14.27 2.83 6.36
CA ALA A 111 15.03 1.66 5.94
C ALA A 111 16.52 1.78 6.28
N ARG A 112 17.14 2.96 6.06
CA ARG A 112 18.57 3.17 6.31
C ARG A 112 18.93 3.09 7.80
N ARG A 113 18.09 3.63 8.68
CA ARG A 113 18.39 3.76 10.11
C ARG A 113 17.66 2.74 10.99
N GLY A 114 16.72 1.99 10.40
CA GLY A 114 16.02 0.92 11.10
C GLY A 114 16.83 -0.38 11.14
N VAL A 115 16.37 -1.32 11.96
CA VAL A 115 16.84 -2.71 11.98
C VAL A 115 16.33 -3.42 10.73
N PRO A 116 17.19 -3.83 9.77
CA PRO A 116 16.73 -4.38 8.48
C PRO A 116 15.84 -5.62 8.63
N ALA A 117 16.18 -6.48 9.61
CA ALA A 117 15.42 -7.69 9.96
C ALA A 117 13.99 -7.39 10.46
N LEU A 118 13.69 -6.16 10.85
CA LEU A 118 12.36 -5.73 11.28
C LEU A 118 11.67 -4.86 10.22
N VAL A 119 12.39 -3.94 9.57
CA VAL A 119 11.81 -3.02 8.59
C VAL A 119 11.19 -3.76 7.41
N LEU A 120 11.91 -4.72 6.83
CA LEU A 120 11.42 -5.42 5.64
C LEU A 120 10.16 -6.26 5.93
N PRO A 121 10.13 -7.12 6.97
CA PRO A 121 8.90 -7.84 7.32
C PRO A 121 7.73 -6.89 7.65
N VAL A 122 7.99 -5.80 8.37
CA VAL A 122 6.95 -4.82 8.70
C VAL A 122 6.38 -4.17 7.44
N ALA A 123 7.23 -3.76 6.48
CA ALA A 123 6.78 -3.19 5.22
C ALA A 123 5.92 -4.18 4.42
N VAL A 124 6.38 -5.44 4.29
CA VAL A 124 5.65 -6.48 3.56
C VAL A 124 4.31 -6.82 4.23
N VAL A 125 4.29 -7.01 5.55
CA VAL A 125 3.07 -7.32 6.30
C VAL A 125 2.08 -6.16 6.27
N THR A 126 2.57 -4.92 6.40
CA THR A 126 1.72 -3.72 6.32
C THR A 126 1.11 -3.60 4.94
N GLY A 127 1.91 -3.72 3.86
CA GLY A 127 1.40 -3.66 2.49
C GLY A 127 0.38 -4.78 2.19
N ALA A 128 0.62 -6.00 2.68
CA ALA A 128 -0.36 -7.08 2.56
C ALA A 128 -1.68 -6.75 3.29
N ALA A 129 -1.61 -6.20 4.50
CA ALA A 129 -2.79 -5.79 5.27
C ALA A 129 -3.55 -4.64 4.60
N GLU A 130 -2.84 -3.68 4.02
CA GLU A 130 -3.42 -2.60 3.22
C GLU A 130 -4.19 -3.15 2.02
N GLU A 131 -3.65 -4.12 1.28
CA GLU A 131 -4.36 -4.72 0.16
C GLU A 131 -5.60 -5.52 0.58
N LEU A 132 -5.56 -6.19 1.74
CA LEU A 132 -6.74 -6.83 2.33
C LEU A 132 -7.83 -5.80 2.65
N PHE A 133 -7.45 -4.65 3.19
CA PHE A 133 -8.39 -3.60 3.58
C PHE A 133 -8.89 -2.79 2.37
N PHE A 134 -8.00 -2.16 1.61
CA PHE A 134 -8.40 -1.27 0.52
C PHE A 134 -8.94 -2.07 -0.67
N ARG A 135 -8.23 -3.11 -1.14
CA ARG A 135 -8.62 -3.87 -2.34
C ARG A 135 -9.56 -5.03 -2.00
N GLY A 136 -9.69 -5.39 -0.73
CA GLY A 136 -10.75 -6.24 -0.22
C GLY A 136 -11.98 -5.45 0.24
N ALA A 137 -11.93 -4.93 1.46
CA ALA A 137 -13.08 -4.33 2.14
C ALA A 137 -13.60 -3.04 1.49
N VAL A 138 -12.74 -2.04 1.24
CA VAL A 138 -13.15 -0.75 0.64
C VAL A 138 -13.65 -0.96 -0.78
N PHE A 139 -12.89 -1.71 -1.59
CA PHE A 139 -13.28 -2.06 -2.97
C PHE A 139 -14.66 -2.73 -3.02
N ASP A 140 -14.92 -3.67 -2.11
CA ASP A 140 -16.20 -4.38 -2.06
C ASP A 140 -17.33 -3.59 -1.37
N ALA A 141 -17.05 -2.42 -0.79
CA ALA A 141 -18.04 -1.48 -0.23
C ALA A 141 -18.59 -0.49 -1.28
N LEU A 142 -17.94 -0.43 -2.44
CA LEU A 142 -18.21 0.50 -3.53
C LEU A 142 -18.99 -0.16 -4.68
N PRO A 143 -19.78 0.62 -5.44
CA PRO A 143 -20.34 0.17 -6.72
C PRO A 143 -19.24 -0.31 -7.68
N ARG A 144 -19.53 -1.35 -8.47
CA ARG A 144 -18.53 -2.03 -9.34
C ARG A 144 -17.85 -1.09 -10.35
N ASP A 145 -18.61 -0.14 -10.90
CA ASP A 145 -18.17 0.87 -11.85
C ASP A 145 -17.21 1.89 -11.22
N ARG A 146 -17.36 2.15 -9.91
CA ARG A 146 -16.55 3.12 -9.16
C ARG A 146 -15.46 2.51 -8.29
N ALA A 147 -15.48 1.20 -8.08
CA ALA A 147 -14.62 0.54 -7.09
C ALA A 147 -13.12 0.78 -7.33
N VAL A 148 -12.67 0.82 -8.59
CA VAL A 148 -11.25 1.09 -8.92
C VAL A 148 -10.84 2.50 -8.51
N VAL A 149 -11.59 3.51 -8.97
CA VAL A 149 -11.30 4.92 -8.68
C VAL A 149 -11.51 5.22 -7.20
N GLY A 150 -12.61 4.76 -6.62
CA GLY A 150 -12.94 5.03 -5.22
C GLY A 150 -11.98 4.37 -4.23
N SER A 151 -11.58 3.11 -4.45
CA SER A 151 -10.57 2.47 -3.59
C SER A 151 -9.21 3.15 -3.70
N THR A 152 -8.82 3.57 -4.91
CA THR A 152 -7.56 4.30 -5.14
C THR A 152 -7.60 5.68 -4.48
N ALA A 153 -8.70 6.40 -4.64
CA ALA A 153 -8.89 7.72 -4.04
C ALA A 153 -8.89 7.65 -2.51
N VAL A 154 -9.61 6.70 -1.91
CA VAL A 154 -9.58 6.50 -0.45
C VAL A 154 -8.16 6.20 0.03
N TYR A 155 -7.42 5.34 -0.67
CA TYR A 155 -6.04 5.03 -0.29
C TYR A 155 -5.15 6.28 -0.34
N ALA A 156 -5.15 7.01 -1.46
CA ALA A 156 -4.37 8.24 -1.60
C ALA A 156 -4.77 9.34 -0.59
N LEU A 157 -6.07 9.49 -0.29
CA LEU A 157 -6.57 10.45 0.70
C LEU A 157 -6.09 10.10 2.12
N ILE A 158 -6.08 8.81 2.48
CA ILE A 158 -5.54 8.36 3.76
C ILE A 158 -4.03 8.61 3.82
N THR A 159 -3.32 8.40 2.73
CA THR A 159 -1.88 8.68 2.64
C THR A 159 -1.54 10.18 2.78
N LEU A 160 -2.49 11.10 2.58
CA LEU A 160 -2.24 12.53 2.90
C LEU A 160 -1.87 12.75 4.37
N ALA A 161 -2.32 11.86 5.28
CA ALA A 161 -1.98 11.91 6.69
C ALA A 161 -0.47 11.76 6.96
N THR A 162 0.29 11.26 5.99
CA THR A 162 1.76 11.18 6.07
C THR A 162 2.46 12.52 5.92
N GLY A 163 1.79 13.54 5.35
CA GLY A 163 2.44 14.82 4.99
C GLY A 163 3.37 14.75 3.78
N ASN A 164 3.58 13.57 3.19
CA ASN A 164 4.54 13.36 2.13
C ASN A 164 3.86 13.17 0.76
N LEU A 165 3.96 14.18 -0.11
CA LEU A 165 3.31 14.15 -1.44
C LEU A 165 3.84 13.04 -2.35
N MET A 166 5.10 12.61 -2.18
CA MET A 166 5.65 11.51 -2.97
C MET A 166 5.00 10.17 -2.58
N LEU A 167 4.72 9.96 -1.29
CA LEU A 167 3.92 8.82 -0.83
C LEU A 167 2.50 8.86 -1.36
N VAL A 168 1.87 10.03 -1.42
CA VAL A 168 0.52 10.19 -1.98
C VAL A 168 0.51 9.83 -3.47
N LEU A 169 1.50 10.27 -4.24
CA LEU A 169 1.68 9.89 -5.64
C LEU A 169 1.90 8.38 -5.78
N ALA A 170 2.79 7.80 -4.98
CA ALA A 170 3.03 6.36 -4.96
C ALA A 170 1.75 5.58 -4.62
N ALA A 171 0.98 6.03 -3.62
CA ALA A 171 -0.29 5.45 -3.24
C ALA A 171 -1.34 5.54 -4.36
N ALA A 172 -1.40 6.64 -5.11
CA ALA A 172 -2.30 6.77 -6.26
C ALA A 172 -1.93 5.80 -7.38
N VAL A 173 -0.64 5.68 -7.73
CA VAL A 173 -0.16 4.80 -8.80
C VAL A 173 -0.30 3.33 -8.42
N LEU A 174 0.28 2.92 -7.29
CA LEU A 174 0.15 1.56 -6.76
C LEU A 174 -1.32 1.22 -6.51
N GLY A 175 -2.09 2.16 -5.96
CA GLY A 175 -3.54 2.18 -5.82
C GLY A 175 -4.30 1.76 -7.07
N GLY A 176 -4.05 2.49 -8.15
CA GLY A 176 -4.68 2.24 -9.45
C GLY A 176 -4.34 0.86 -10.00
N VAL A 177 -3.06 0.48 -9.98
CA VAL A 177 -2.60 -0.82 -10.50
C VAL A 177 -3.22 -1.98 -9.72
N THR A 178 -3.11 -1.95 -8.40
CA THR A 178 -3.63 -3.02 -7.52
C THR A 178 -5.16 -3.07 -7.54
N SER A 179 -5.86 -1.94 -7.61
CA SER A 179 -7.31 -1.91 -7.80
C SER A 179 -7.72 -2.50 -9.16
N GLN A 180 -6.93 -2.26 -10.20
CA GLN A 180 -7.17 -2.84 -11.52
C GLN A 180 -6.92 -4.35 -11.54
N GLN A 181 -5.84 -4.81 -10.91
CA GLN A 181 -5.58 -6.23 -10.72
C GLN A 181 -6.72 -6.89 -9.95
N ARG A 182 -7.21 -6.25 -8.89
CA ARG A 182 -8.35 -6.73 -8.10
C ARG A 182 -9.61 -6.88 -8.93
N ARG A 183 -9.89 -5.93 -9.84
CA ARG A 183 -11.02 -5.97 -10.80
C ARG A 183 -10.89 -7.13 -11.79
N VAL A 184 -9.70 -7.32 -12.35
CA VAL A 184 -9.43 -8.34 -13.38
C VAL A 184 -9.43 -9.75 -12.80
N THR A 185 -8.68 -9.96 -11.71
CA THR A 185 -8.52 -11.28 -11.07
C THR A 185 -9.74 -11.68 -10.26
N GLY A 186 -10.36 -10.74 -9.55
CA GLY A 186 -11.47 -11.06 -8.65
C GLY A 186 -11.03 -11.45 -7.24
N GLY A 187 -9.73 -11.39 -6.92
CA GLY A 187 -9.19 -11.54 -5.57
C GLY A 187 -8.02 -10.59 -5.29
N VAL A 188 -7.52 -10.61 -4.05
CA VAL A 188 -6.45 -9.71 -3.56
C VAL A 188 -5.04 -10.31 -3.68
N LEU A 189 -4.89 -11.57 -4.11
CA LEU A 189 -3.56 -12.20 -4.21
C LEU A 189 -2.60 -11.44 -5.13
N ALA A 190 -3.04 -11.06 -6.35
CA ALA A 190 -2.22 -10.26 -7.26
C ALA A 190 -1.83 -8.89 -6.64
N PRO A 191 -2.78 -8.10 -6.10
CA PRO A 191 -2.48 -6.90 -5.33
C PRO A 191 -1.44 -7.09 -4.22
N VAL A 192 -1.62 -8.09 -3.35
CA VAL A 192 -0.74 -8.39 -2.22
C VAL A 192 0.68 -8.70 -2.71
N VAL A 193 0.81 -9.52 -3.75
CA VAL A 193 2.12 -9.86 -4.32
C VAL A 193 2.78 -8.63 -4.95
N THR A 194 2.03 -7.81 -5.71
CA THR A 194 2.54 -6.55 -6.27
C THR A 194 3.05 -5.62 -5.20
N HIS A 195 2.28 -5.40 -4.13
CA HIS A 195 2.65 -4.50 -3.04
C HIS A 195 3.85 -5.05 -2.26
N ALA A 196 3.89 -6.35 -1.95
CA ALA A 196 5.01 -6.97 -1.25
C ALA A 196 6.33 -6.86 -2.04
N VAL A 197 6.28 -7.16 -3.34
CA VAL A 197 7.46 -7.04 -4.23
C VAL A 197 7.90 -5.58 -4.34
N TRP A 198 6.96 -4.67 -4.59
CA TRP A 198 7.26 -3.24 -4.68
C TRP A 198 7.89 -2.71 -3.39
N SER A 199 7.29 -3.01 -2.22
CA SER A 199 7.81 -2.59 -0.91
C SER A 199 9.22 -3.13 -0.65
N THR A 200 9.45 -4.41 -0.97
CA THR A 200 10.77 -5.02 -0.84
C THR A 200 11.80 -4.28 -1.67
N CYS A 201 11.48 -3.96 -2.92
CA CYS A 201 12.37 -3.17 -3.77
C CYS A 201 12.56 -1.74 -3.26
N MET A 202 11.51 -1.08 -2.75
CA MET A 202 11.64 0.27 -2.20
C MET A 202 12.51 0.31 -0.95
N VAL A 203 12.46 -0.73 -0.10
CA VAL A 203 13.31 -0.85 1.09
C VAL A 203 14.77 -1.14 0.72
N LEU A 204 15.01 -1.99 -0.29
CA LEU A 204 16.36 -2.48 -0.60
C LEU A 204 17.10 -1.67 -1.69
N ALA A 205 16.38 -1.19 -2.71
CA ALA A 205 17.01 -0.59 -3.90
C ALA A 205 16.90 0.94 -3.93
N LEU A 206 15.86 1.53 -3.34
CA LEU A 206 15.66 2.98 -3.41
C LEU A 206 16.71 3.78 -2.62
N PRO A 207 17.09 3.39 -1.38
CA PRO A 207 18.11 4.12 -0.62
C PRO A 207 19.45 4.27 -1.34
N PRO A 208 20.10 3.20 -1.87
CA PRO A 208 21.38 3.35 -2.55
C PRO A 208 21.27 4.14 -3.86
N VAL A 209 20.15 4.05 -4.58
CA VAL A 209 19.93 4.86 -5.81
C VAL A 209 19.83 6.35 -5.47
N LEU A 210 19.14 6.69 -4.39
CA LEU A 210 19.02 8.08 -3.93
C LEU A 210 20.36 8.66 -3.48
N GLU A 211 21.22 7.84 -2.84
CA GLU A 211 22.57 8.23 -2.45
C GLU A 211 23.47 8.52 -3.66
N LEU A 212 23.31 7.76 -4.75
CA LEU A 212 24.11 7.94 -5.98
C LEU A 212 23.80 9.23 -6.73
N VAL A 213 22.57 9.73 -6.66
CA VAL A 213 22.17 10.96 -7.39
C VAL A 213 22.48 12.25 -6.63
N GLY A 214 22.76 12.16 -5.32
CA GLY A 214 23.01 13.31 -4.45
C GLY A 214 21.80 14.27 -4.33
N PRO A 215 21.80 15.17 -3.34
CA PRO A 215 21.00 16.40 -3.40
C PRO A 215 21.60 17.40 -4.40
#